data_AF-A0A2H3DVR5-F1
#
_entry.id   AF-A0A2H3DVR5-F1
#
_cell.length_a   1.000
_cell.length_b   1.000
_cell.length_c   1.000
_cell.angle_alpha   90.00
_cell.angle_beta   90.00
_cell.angle_gamma   90.00
#
_symmetry.space_group_name_H-M   'P 1'
#
loop_
_entity.id
_entity.type
_entity.pdbx_description
1 polymer ?
#
loop_
_entity_poly.entity_id
_entity_poly.type
_entity_poly.pdbx_seq_one_letter_code
_entity_poly.pdbx_strand_id
1 'polypeptide(L)'
;MNCRRAALQPPFVQDTPFYLLSLSSPTPSSTNSAGGTLSNTNVNGGGHAGSAFEGGTRIAYDPRDLASADSEQQPKLTLMEEVLLLGIKDKQGYFSFWNDNISYALRGCILLELALRRRILLINDPNRRHLPLAERLVEVRSDKLTGETILDETLRMMKSQESVERLSVGNWIDLLSGAWRHEL
;
A
#
# COMPACT_ATOMS: atom_id res chain seq x y z
N MET A 1 -53.63 49.63 -11.59
CA MET A 1 -52.76 48.86 -10.67
C MET A 1 -51.35 48.89 -11.25
N ASN A 2 -50.46 49.62 -10.58
CA ASN A 2 -49.03 49.68 -10.89
C ASN A 2 -48.37 48.35 -10.53
N CYS A 3 -47.45 47.84 -11.35
CA CYS A 3 -46.26 47.13 -10.87
C CYS A 3 -45.18 47.10 -11.95
N ARG A 4 -43.95 47.35 -11.50
CA ARG A 4 -42.81 47.88 -12.26
C ARG A 4 -41.93 46.77 -12.84
N ARG A 5 -41.28 47.13 -13.95
CA ARG A 5 -40.16 46.48 -14.63
C ARG A 5 -38.93 46.43 -13.70
N ALA A 6 -38.32 45.26 -13.54
CA ALA A 6 -37.01 45.09 -12.90
C ALA A 6 -36.05 44.46 -13.90
N ALA A 7 -34.98 45.20 -14.21
CA ALA A 7 -33.84 44.74 -15.00
C ALA A 7 -32.81 44.12 -14.03
N LEU A 8 -32.24 42.97 -14.40
CA LEU A 8 -31.12 42.35 -13.72
C LEU A 8 -29.92 42.31 -14.68
N GLN A 9 -28.84 42.97 -14.26
CA GLN A 9 -27.50 42.93 -14.86
C GLN A 9 -26.78 41.62 -14.48
N PRO A 10 -25.90 41.08 -15.35
CA PRO A 10 -24.95 40.04 -14.97
C PRO A 10 -23.66 40.62 -14.33
N PRO A 11 -22.95 39.84 -13.49
CA PRO A 11 -21.83 40.34 -12.70
C PRO A 11 -20.49 40.44 -13.44
N PHE A 12 -19.75 41.41 -12.93
CA PHE A 12 -18.43 41.94 -13.18
C PHE A 12 -17.29 40.88 -13.13
N VAL A 13 -16.40 40.88 -14.13
CA VAL A 13 -15.11 40.17 -14.12
C VAL A 13 -14.03 41.20 -13.77
N GLN A 14 -13.21 40.93 -12.75
CA GLN A 14 -12.04 41.74 -12.40
C GLN A 14 -10.75 41.02 -12.77
N ASP A 15 -10.01 41.64 -13.68
CA ASP A 15 -8.61 41.37 -13.98
C ASP A 15 -7.71 41.73 -12.80
N THR A 16 -6.71 40.87 -12.53
CA THR A 16 -5.55 41.24 -11.68
C THR A 16 -4.26 41.09 -12.50
N PRO A 17 -3.39 42.12 -12.53
CA PRO A 17 -2.07 42.01 -13.12
C PRO A 17 -1.03 41.67 -12.03
N PHE A 18 -0.21 40.64 -12.25
CA PHE A 18 0.99 40.41 -11.44
C PHE A 18 2.26 40.61 -12.25
N TYR A 19 3.17 41.33 -11.61
CA TYR A 19 4.41 41.92 -12.09
C TYR A 19 5.49 40.90 -12.49
N LEU A 20 6.31 41.33 -13.46
CA LEU A 20 7.63 40.83 -13.86
C LEU A 20 8.62 40.71 -12.68
N LEU A 21 9.43 39.63 -12.66
CA LEU A 21 10.86 39.65 -12.29
C LEU A 21 11.65 38.57 -13.06
N SER A 22 12.97 38.82 -13.19
CA SER A 22 13.89 38.48 -14.28
C SER A 22 14.70 37.16 -14.12
N LEU A 23 15.16 36.67 -15.29
CA LEU A 23 16.22 35.70 -15.69
C LEU A 23 17.16 35.04 -14.64
N SER A 24 17.48 33.76 -14.87
CA SER A 24 18.82 33.28 -15.35
C SER A 24 18.89 31.75 -15.56
N SER A 25 19.55 31.32 -16.66
CA SER A 25 19.89 29.92 -17.02
C SER A 25 21.27 29.50 -16.44
N PRO A 26 21.66 28.20 -16.42
CA PRO A 26 22.40 27.65 -17.56
C PRO A 26 22.22 26.14 -17.87
N THR A 27 22.50 25.77 -19.12
CA THR A 27 22.72 24.42 -19.67
C THR A 27 24.08 23.82 -19.28
N PRO A 28 24.26 22.50 -19.42
CA PRO A 28 25.44 22.04 -20.16
C PRO A 28 25.16 20.95 -21.21
N SER A 29 25.96 21.04 -22.27
CA SER A 29 26.05 20.25 -23.49
C SER A 29 26.99 19.03 -23.37
N SER A 30 26.78 18.10 -24.30
CA SER A 30 27.44 16.82 -24.59
C SER A 30 28.95 16.83 -24.86
N THR A 31 29.60 15.66 -24.70
CA THR A 31 30.79 15.19 -25.45
C THR A 31 30.83 13.65 -25.44
N ASN A 32 30.53 12.98 -26.57
CA ASN A 32 31.43 12.23 -27.49
C ASN A 32 32.36 11.19 -26.82
N SER A 33 32.38 9.91 -27.24
CA SER A 33 33.06 9.43 -28.48
C SER A 33 32.64 7.96 -28.76
N ALA A 34 32.24 7.60 -30.00
CA ALA A 34 33.02 6.86 -31.02
C ALA A 34 33.75 5.59 -30.49
N GLY A 35 33.71 4.39 -31.07
CA GLY A 35 33.29 3.87 -32.37
C GLY A 35 34.20 2.66 -32.72
N GLY A 36 33.65 1.60 -33.35
CA GLY A 36 34.40 0.46 -33.94
C GLY A 36 34.82 -0.64 -32.94
N THR A 37 34.81 -1.95 -33.23
CA THR A 37 34.92 -2.63 -34.52
C THR A 37 34.42 -4.08 -34.36
N LEU A 38 33.80 -4.61 -35.41
CA LEU A 38 33.42 -6.02 -35.56
C LEU A 38 34.67 -6.90 -35.67
N SER A 39 34.70 -8.04 -34.98
CA SER A 39 35.65 -9.11 -35.27
C SER A 39 34.96 -10.46 -35.12
N ASN A 40 34.85 -11.12 -36.27
CA ASN A 40 34.24 -12.39 -36.52
C ASN A 40 35.25 -13.51 -36.20
N THR A 41 34.94 -14.43 -35.30
CA THR A 41 35.56 -15.78 -35.29
C THR A 41 34.60 -16.79 -34.66
N ASN A 42 33.95 -17.55 -35.55
CA ASN A 42 33.36 -18.83 -35.25
C ASN A 42 34.49 -19.85 -35.01
N VAL A 43 34.57 -20.47 -33.82
CA VAL A 43 35.27 -21.76 -33.69
C VAL A 43 34.65 -22.64 -32.61
N ASN A 44 34.36 -23.83 -33.09
CA ASN A 44 33.80 -25.00 -32.46
C ASN A 44 34.83 -25.70 -31.55
N GLY A 45 34.35 -26.45 -30.56
CA GLY A 45 35.06 -27.64 -30.05
C GLY A 45 35.94 -27.46 -28.81
N GLY A 46 35.44 -28.01 -27.70
CA GLY A 46 36.11 -29.02 -26.87
C GLY A 46 37.50 -28.75 -26.29
N GLY A 47 37.58 -28.84 -24.95
CA GLY A 47 38.77 -29.41 -24.30
C GLY A 47 39.40 -28.59 -23.17
N HIS A 48 38.98 -28.93 -21.96
CA HIS A 48 39.80 -29.14 -20.75
C HIS A 48 40.70 -28.03 -20.15
N ALA A 49 40.57 -27.98 -18.81
CA ALA A 49 41.61 -27.74 -17.82
C ALA A 49 41.94 -26.29 -17.41
N GLY A 50 41.57 -25.97 -16.17
CA GLY A 50 42.40 -25.17 -15.27
C GLY A 50 41.97 -23.71 -15.07
N SER A 51 41.20 -23.46 -14.00
CA SER A 51 41.48 -22.36 -13.05
C SER A 51 40.43 -22.37 -11.94
N ALA A 52 40.78 -23.03 -10.84
CA ALA A 52 40.21 -22.75 -9.54
C ALA A 52 40.80 -21.42 -9.03
N PHE A 53 40.22 -20.30 -9.44
CA PHE A 53 40.28 -18.96 -8.82
C PHE A 53 39.29 -18.11 -9.64
N GLU A 54 38.07 -17.82 -9.22
CA GLU A 54 37.74 -16.78 -8.26
C GLU A 54 36.24 -16.90 -7.92
N GLY A 55 35.89 -16.85 -6.64
CA GLY A 55 34.63 -17.31 -6.07
C GLY A 55 33.35 -16.66 -6.63
N GLY A 56 32.50 -17.47 -7.25
CA GLY A 56 31.08 -17.19 -7.42
C GLY A 56 30.29 -18.41 -6.96
N THR A 57 29.62 -18.32 -5.81
CA THR A 57 28.73 -19.35 -5.29
C THR A 57 27.64 -19.63 -6.33
N ARG A 58 27.79 -20.72 -7.08
CA ARG A 58 26.74 -21.26 -7.95
C ARG A 58 25.64 -21.82 -7.07
N ILE A 59 24.77 -20.92 -6.61
CA ILE A 59 23.57 -21.20 -5.83
C ILE A 59 22.67 -22.07 -6.72
N ALA A 60 22.52 -23.34 -6.34
CA ALA A 60 21.55 -24.23 -6.95
C ALA A 60 20.17 -23.69 -6.60
N TYR A 61 19.43 -23.26 -7.61
CA TYR A 61 18.08 -22.73 -7.46
C TYR A 61 17.07 -23.88 -7.56
N ASP A 62 16.48 -24.26 -6.43
CA ASP A 62 15.34 -25.19 -6.42
C ASP A 62 14.04 -24.40 -6.63
N PRO A 63 13.24 -24.67 -7.68
CA PRO A 63 11.97 -23.98 -7.91
C PRO A 63 10.97 -24.09 -6.76
N ARG A 64 11.13 -25.03 -5.80
CA ARG A 64 10.30 -25.09 -4.58
C ARG A 64 10.64 -24.00 -3.56
N ASP A 65 11.84 -23.43 -3.57
CA ASP A 65 12.25 -22.40 -2.59
C ASP A 65 11.52 -21.07 -2.81
N LEU A 66 11.05 -20.80 -4.02
CA LEU A 66 10.23 -19.61 -4.30
C LEU A 66 8.81 -19.69 -3.71
N ALA A 67 8.24 -20.89 -3.62
CA ALA A 67 6.85 -21.07 -3.21
C ALA A 67 6.69 -20.95 -1.69
N SER A 68 7.75 -21.21 -0.94
CA SER A 68 7.74 -21.35 0.53
C SER A 68 8.15 -20.07 1.28
N ALA A 69 8.75 -19.10 0.60
CA ALA A 69 9.23 -17.86 1.23
C ALA A 69 8.10 -17.04 1.89
N ASP A 70 6.88 -17.11 1.33
CA ASP A 70 5.70 -16.41 1.84
C ASP A 70 5.22 -16.94 3.21
N SER A 71 5.44 -18.23 3.51
CA SER A 71 4.98 -18.88 4.74
C SER A 71 6.04 -18.88 5.84
N GLU A 72 7.32 -19.01 5.48
CA GLU A 72 8.44 -18.98 6.43
C GLU A 72 8.65 -17.61 7.08
N GLN A 73 8.15 -16.53 6.46
CA GLN A 73 8.32 -15.16 6.95
C GLN A 73 7.15 -14.64 7.81
N GLN A 74 6.05 -15.39 7.90
CA GLN A 74 4.90 -14.94 8.69
C GLN A 74 5.12 -15.27 10.18
N PRO A 75 4.94 -14.30 11.10
CA PRO A 75 5.02 -14.57 12.53
C PRO A 75 3.94 -15.58 12.94
N LYS A 76 4.22 -16.33 14.01
CA LYS A 76 3.30 -17.37 14.53
C LYS A 76 2.04 -16.79 15.15
N LEU A 77 2.12 -15.55 15.63
CA LEU A 77 1.02 -14.83 16.25
C LEU A 77 0.69 -13.63 15.37
N THR A 78 -0.59 -13.39 15.21
CA THR A 78 -1.12 -12.15 14.63
C THR A 78 -0.92 -10.99 15.61
N LEU A 79 -0.88 -9.76 15.10
CA LEU A 79 -0.82 -8.57 15.94
C LEU A 79 -1.96 -8.50 16.97
N MET A 80 -3.16 -8.99 16.62
CA MET A 80 -4.28 -9.04 17.56
C MET A 80 -4.00 -9.94 18.76
N GLU A 81 -3.40 -11.11 18.52
CA GLU A 81 -3.06 -12.05 19.59
C GLU A 81 -1.95 -11.50 20.48
N GLU A 82 -0.94 -10.84 19.90
CA GLU A 82 0.13 -10.22 20.70
C GLU A 82 -0.41 -9.09 21.60
N VAL A 83 -1.29 -8.23 21.06
CA VAL A 83 -1.96 -7.18 21.84
C VAL A 83 -2.85 -7.79 22.93
N LEU A 84 -3.53 -8.90 22.64
CA LEU A 84 -4.33 -9.62 23.62
C LEU A 84 -3.45 -10.26 24.70
N LEU A 85 -2.29 -10.83 24.35
CA LEU A 85 -1.38 -11.40 25.34
C LEU A 85 -0.76 -10.32 26.24
N LEU A 86 -0.47 -9.13 25.70
CA LEU A 86 0.03 -7.99 26.47
C LEU A 86 -0.99 -7.48 27.52
N GLY A 87 -2.29 -7.61 27.25
CA GLY A 87 -3.33 -7.13 28.15
C GLY A 87 -3.89 -8.17 29.14
N ILE A 88 -3.49 -9.44 29.03
CA ILE A 88 -3.86 -10.48 30.00
C ILE A 88 -2.89 -10.43 31.18
N LYS A 89 -3.44 -10.43 32.40
CA LYS A 89 -2.67 -10.49 33.64
C LYS A 89 -2.49 -11.94 34.10
N ASP A 90 -1.24 -12.33 34.41
CA ASP A 90 -0.83 -13.70 34.78
C ASP A 90 -1.74 -14.43 35.77
N LYS A 91 -2.27 -13.71 36.76
CA LYS A 91 -3.05 -14.30 37.87
C LYS A 91 -4.55 -14.19 37.71
N GLN A 92 -5.03 -13.34 36.80
CA GLN A 92 -6.46 -13.01 36.71
C GLN A 92 -7.15 -13.63 35.52
N GLY A 93 -6.43 -14.08 34.47
CA GLY A 93 -6.99 -14.85 33.35
C GLY A 93 -8.06 -14.11 32.51
N TYR A 94 -8.44 -12.91 32.91
CA TYR A 94 -9.42 -12.06 32.26
C TYR A 94 -8.79 -10.71 31.93
N PHE A 95 -9.16 -10.17 30.78
CA PHE A 95 -8.76 -8.86 30.30
C PHE A 95 -9.38 -7.80 31.22
N SER A 96 -8.60 -7.22 32.13
CA SER A 96 -9.15 -6.40 33.22
C SER A 96 -9.74 -5.06 32.76
N PHE A 97 -9.55 -4.68 31.49
CA PHE A 97 -9.99 -3.39 30.97
C PHE A 97 -10.38 -3.45 29.48
N TRP A 98 -11.18 -4.43 29.07
CA TRP A 98 -11.74 -4.41 27.71
C TRP A 98 -12.63 -3.18 27.53
N ASN A 99 -12.24 -2.30 26.60
CA ASN A 99 -12.94 -1.06 26.28
C ASN A 99 -13.07 -0.95 24.75
N ASP A 100 -13.99 -0.11 24.29
CA ASP A 100 -14.23 0.19 22.88
C ASP A 100 -12.96 0.70 22.20
N ASN A 101 -12.11 1.47 22.91
CA ASN A 101 -10.81 1.90 22.39
C ASN A 101 -9.86 0.74 22.08
N ILE A 102 -9.83 -0.29 22.95
CA ILE A 102 -8.99 -1.48 22.73
C ILE A 102 -9.55 -2.27 21.56
N SER A 103 -10.87 -2.44 21.57
CA SER A 103 -11.58 -3.12 20.51
C SER A 103 -11.28 -2.43 19.17
N TYR A 104 -11.43 -1.11 19.07
CA TYR A 104 -11.15 -0.31 17.89
C TYR A 104 -9.69 -0.46 17.40
N ALA A 105 -8.72 -0.42 18.32
CA ALA A 105 -7.32 -0.64 18.01
C ALA A 105 -7.07 -2.04 17.41
N LEU A 106 -7.73 -3.08 17.92
CA LEU A 106 -7.62 -4.44 17.37
C LEU A 106 -8.19 -4.55 15.95
N ARG A 107 -9.25 -3.82 15.61
CA ARG A 107 -9.74 -3.74 14.21
C ARG A 107 -8.71 -3.03 13.31
N GLY A 108 -8.00 -2.03 13.84
CA GLY A 108 -6.83 -1.46 13.19
C GLY A 108 -5.71 -2.47 12.96
N CYS A 109 -5.47 -3.38 13.93
CA CYS A 109 -4.48 -4.44 13.81
C CYS A 109 -4.81 -5.42 12.68
N ILE A 110 -6.10 -5.71 12.42
CA ILE A 110 -6.53 -6.52 11.27
C ILE A 110 -6.02 -5.92 9.95
N LEU A 111 -6.26 -4.62 9.73
CA LEU A 111 -5.84 -3.94 8.52
C LEU A 111 -4.31 -3.84 8.43
N LEU A 112 -3.64 -3.57 9.55
CA LEU A 112 -2.18 -3.50 9.60
C LEU A 112 -1.55 -4.85 9.25
N GLU A 113 -2.06 -5.94 9.80
CA GLU A 113 -1.62 -7.31 9.53
C GLU A 113 -1.83 -7.67 8.04
N LEU A 114 -3.00 -7.37 7.47
CA LEU A 114 -3.25 -7.56 6.03
C LEU A 114 -2.27 -6.78 5.15
N ALA A 115 -1.89 -5.56 5.55
CA ALA A 115 -0.90 -4.75 4.84
C ALA A 115 0.51 -5.35 4.94
N LEU A 116 0.90 -5.84 6.13
CA LEU A 116 2.18 -6.51 6.35
C LEU A 116 2.31 -7.81 5.55
N ARG A 117 1.22 -8.59 5.44
CA ARG A 117 1.12 -9.79 4.58
C ARG A 117 0.91 -9.48 3.09
N ARG A 118 0.98 -8.19 2.70
CA ARG A 118 0.85 -7.69 1.32
C ARG A 118 -0.49 -8.04 0.64
N ARG A 119 -1.55 -8.23 1.43
CA ARG A 119 -2.90 -8.48 0.91
C ARG A 119 -3.59 -7.20 0.46
N ILE A 120 -3.38 -6.10 1.18
CA ILE A 120 -3.98 -4.80 0.90
C ILE A 120 -2.91 -3.71 0.76
N LEU A 121 -3.27 -2.64 0.06
CA LEU A 121 -2.43 -1.47 -0.14
C LEU A 121 -3.27 -0.19 -0.10
N LEU A 122 -2.62 0.95 0.15
CA LEU A 122 -3.23 2.25 -0.08
C LEU A 122 -3.22 2.56 -1.58
N ILE A 123 -4.36 3.02 -2.10
CA ILE A 123 -4.51 3.43 -3.51
C ILE A 123 -3.46 4.50 -3.85
N ASN A 124 -2.76 4.32 -4.97
CA ASN A 124 -1.69 5.21 -5.41
C ASN A 124 -2.21 6.49 -6.09
N ASP A 125 -2.76 7.41 -5.29
CA ASP A 125 -3.11 8.76 -5.72
C ASP A 125 -1.98 9.76 -5.32
N PRO A 126 -1.46 10.59 -6.24
CA PRO A 126 -0.53 11.67 -5.92
C PRO A 126 -1.01 12.62 -4.80
N ASN A 127 -2.32 12.90 -4.75
CA ASN A 127 -2.90 13.86 -3.80
C ASN A 127 -3.08 13.28 -2.39
N ARG A 128 -2.98 11.96 -2.21
CA ARG A 128 -3.17 11.30 -0.89
C ARG A 128 -2.20 11.74 0.19
N ARG A 129 -1.07 12.34 -0.19
CA ARG A 129 -0.05 12.86 0.74
C ARG A 129 -0.57 14.06 1.54
N HIS A 130 -1.53 14.79 0.99
CA HIS A 130 -2.22 15.90 1.66
C HIS A 130 -3.33 15.40 2.59
N LEU A 131 -3.79 14.16 2.43
CA LEU A 131 -4.82 13.55 3.28
C LEU A 131 -4.21 12.89 4.52
N PRO A 132 -4.89 12.97 5.67
CA PRO A 132 -4.52 12.21 6.86
C PRO A 132 -4.59 10.71 6.59
N LEU A 133 -3.83 9.91 7.35
CA LEU A 133 -3.71 8.46 7.11
C LEU A 133 -5.07 7.73 7.14
N ALA A 134 -5.97 8.15 8.01
CA ALA A 134 -7.30 7.55 8.16
C ALA A 134 -8.20 7.74 6.94
N GLU A 135 -8.04 8.83 6.19
CA GLU A 135 -8.89 9.15 5.02
C GLU A 135 -8.37 8.51 3.72
N ARG A 136 -7.21 7.86 3.75
CA ARG A 136 -6.63 7.25 2.55
C ARG A 136 -7.39 5.98 2.19
N LEU A 137 -7.73 5.87 0.92
CA LEU A 137 -8.45 4.72 0.38
C LEU A 137 -7.56 3.48 0.31
N VAL A 138 -8.18 2.32 0.53
CA VAL A 138 -7.54 1.01 0.54
C VAL A 138 -8.06 0.18 -0.64
N GLU A 139 -7.18 -0.56 -1.29
CA GLU A 139 -7.50 -1.54 -2.34
C GLU A 139 -6.93 -2.93 -2.00
N VAL A 140 -7.59 -3.98 -2.50
CA VAL A 140 -7.13 -5.35 -2.35
C VAL A 140 -6.10 -5.66 -3.44
N ARG A 141 -4.89 -6.02 -3.03
CA ARG A 141 -3.80 -6.40 -3.94
C ARG A 141 -3.82 -7.90 -4.26
N SER A 142 -4.11 -8.72 -3.26
CA SER A 142 -4.01 -10.18 -3.36
C SER A 142 -5.07 -10.86 -2.50
N ASP A 143 -5.75 -11.85 -3.10
CA ASP A 143 -6.82 -12.62 -2.45
C ASP A 143 -6.33 -13.96 -1.87
N LYS A 144 -5.02 -14.19 -1.85
CA LYS A 144 -4.46 -15.42 -1.29
C LYS A 144 -4.80 -15.48 0.20
N LEU A 145 -5.34 -16.61 0.64
CA LEU A 145 -5.70 -16.79 2.05
C LEU A 145 -4.48 -16.65 2.95
N THR A 146 -4.68 -16.10 4.14
CA THR A 146 -3.64 -15.97 5.18
C THR A 146 -3.64 -17.15 6.13
N GLY A 147 -4.71 -17.96 6.14
CA GLY A 147 -4.89 -19.06 7.09
C GLY A 147 -5.48 -18.60 8.43
N GLU A 148 -5.73 -17.30 8.57
CA GLU A 148 -6.32 -16.68 9.75
C GLU A 148 -7.76 -16.32 9.42
N THR A 149 -8.72 -17.00 10.05
CA THR A 149 -10.16 -16.88 9.71
C THR A 149 -10.63 -15.43 9.67
N ILE A 150 -10.26 -14.62 10.67
CA ILE A 150 -10.69 -13.22 10.78
C ILE A 150 -10.09 -12.31 9.69
N LEU A 151 -8.84 -12.56 9.28
CA LEU A 151 -8.19 -11.82 8.21
C LEU A 151 -8.80 -12.22 6.86
N ASP A 152 -9.06 -13.52 6.66
CA ASP A 152 -9.64 -14.06 5.44
C ASP A 152 -11.11 -13.62 5.24
N GLU A 153 -11.89 -13.55 6.32
CA GLU A 153 -13.24 -12.98 6.31
C GLU A 153 -13.22 -11.50 5.97
N THR A 154 -12.31 -10.73 6.60
CA THR A 154 -12.16 -9.30 6.31
C THR A 154 -11.73 -9.09 4.86
N LEU A 155 -10.77 -9.86 4.35
CA LEU A 155 -10.30 -9.77 2.97
C LEU A 155 -11.41 -10.07 1.96
N ARG A 156 -12.24 -11.08 2.24
CA ARG A 156 -13.43 -11.39 1.42
C ARG A 156 -14.43 -10.25 1.43
N MET A 157 -14.69 -9.65 2.60
CA MET A 157 -15.56 -8.49 2.73
C MET A 157 -15.03 -7.28 1.94
N MET A 158 -13.73 -6.99 2.05
CA MET A 158 -13.07 -5.91 1.29
C MET A 158 -13.23 -6.10 -0.22
N LYS A 159 -13.00 -7.32 -0.71
CA LYS A 159 -13.17 -7.63 -2.13
C LYS A 159 -14.61 -7.46 -2.61
N SER A 160 -15.59 -7.85 -1.79
CA SER A 160 -17.00 -7.68 -2.14
C SER A 160 -17.40 -6.19 -2.24
N GLN A 161 -16.95 -5.38 -1.28
CA GLN A 161 -17.25 -3.96 -1.21
C GLN A 161 -16.50 -3.16 -2.28
N GLU A 162 -15.29 -3.56 -2.68
CA GLU A 162 -14.50 -2.86 -3.70
C GLU A 162 -15.23 -2.69 -5.04
N SER A 163 -16.16 -3.59 -5.36
CA SER A 163 -17.01 -3.49 -6.57
C SER A 163 -18.08 -2.40 -6.51
N VAL A 164 -18.43 -1.96 -5.30
CA VAL A 164 -19.45 -0.93 -5.03
C VAL A 164 -18.76 0.39 -4.71
N GLU A 165 -17.90 0.39 -3.69
CA GLU A 165 -17.22 1.58 -3.20
C GLU A 165 -15.87 1.20 -2.55
N ARG A 166 -14.85 2.02 -2.78
CA ARG A 166 -13.58 1.90 -2.06
C ARG A 166 -13.63 2.76 -0.81
N LEU A 167 -13.44 2.12 0.34
CA LEU A 167 -13.48 2.79 1.64
C LEU A 167 -12.08 3.23 2.09
N SER A 168 -12.07 4.28 2.92
CA SER A 168 -10.86 4.75 3.63
C SER A 168 -10.46 3.78 4.75
N VAL A 169 -9.23 3.91 5.24
CA VAL A 169 -8.76 3.14 6.41
C VAL A 169 -9.70 3.33 7.61
N GLY A 170 -10.10 4.57 7.91
CA GLY A 170 -11.00 4.89 9.03
C GLY A 170 -12.36 4.21 8.88
N ASN A 171 -12.98 4.34 7.71
CA ASN A 171 -14.29 3.74 7.43
C ASN A 171 -14.26 2.21 7.55
N TRP A 172 -13.15 1.56 7.16
CA TRP A 172 -12.97 0.13 7.35
C TRP A 172 -12.94 -0.27 8.84
N ILE A 173 -12.21 0.49 9.67
CA ILE A 173 -12.11 0.22 11.11
C ILE A 173 -13.49 0.43 11.78
N ASP A 174 -14.21 1.47 11.40
CA ASP A 174 -15.55 1.76 11.90
C ASP A 174 -16.55 0.64 11.53
N LEU A 175 -16.48 0.16 10.29
CA LEU A 175 -17.33 -0.93 9.81
C LEU A 175 -17.03 -2.25 10.52
N LEU A 176 -15.76 -2.60 10.69
CA LEU A 176 -15.34 -3.78 11.46
C LEU A 176 -15.69 -3.66 12.95
N SER A 177 -15.85 -2.43 13.45
CA SER A 177 -16.26 -2.17 14.84
C SER A 177 -17.77 -2.23 15.04
N GLY A 178 -18.55 -2.44 13.98
CA GLY A 178 -20.01 -2.56 14.05
C GLY A 178 -20.76 -1.22 14.06
N ALA A 179 -20.10 -0.11 13.74
CA ALA A 179 -20.69 1.24 13.78
C ALA A 179 -21.89 1.41 12.82
N TRP A 180 -22.04 0.55 11.81
CA TRP A 180 -23.11 0.63 10.80
C TRP A 180 -24.34 -0.24 11.07
N ARG A 181 -24.37 -1.05 12.14
CA ARG A 181 -25.51 -1.95 12.40
C ARG A 181 -26.79 -1.23 12.88
N HIS A 182 -26.80 0.11 12.92
CA HIS A 182 -27.93 0.92 13.36
C HIS A 182 -28.69 1.65 12.24
N GLU A 183 -28.39 1.40 10.96
CA GLU A 183 -29.12 2.00 9.82
C GLU A 183 -29.82 0.97 8.92
N LEU A 184 -30.54 0.04 9.55
CA LEU A 184 -31.61 -0.76 8.91
C LEU A 184 -32.89 -0.70 9.74
#